data_AF-A0A4Q7MU48-F1
#
_entry.id   AF-A0A4Q7MU48-F1
#
_cell.length_a   1.000
_cell.length_b   1.000
_cell.length_c   1.000
_cell.angle_alpha   90.00
_cell.angle_beta   90.00
_cell.angle_gamma   90.00
#
_symmetry.space_group_name_H-M   'P 1'
#
loop_
_entity.id
_entity.type
_entity.pdbx_description
1 polymer ?
#
loop_
_entity_poly.entity_id
_entity_poly.type
_entity_poly.pdbx_seq_one_letter_code
_entity_poly.pdbx_strand_id
1 'polypeptide(L)'
;MFKPLRFLLVAAMLFSLSASACLNEYQRKEMPLDKNKLHLHLLLHSKEDEMPYWWHGFDGESLHSLEDMAGKNIAELNYKQRSDYAVAQLKVGDKAKGLQILQDLYRSYPNEYNIVANLGTAYELNGDKTKALECLKKAVAINPLSHFGSEWIHVRILEEQLAATPDYKKIINLNTGNFQDWLTDKTYRFPRPADSLKLQIAYQLHERIAFIAPPNAVIGQLVTDFGDIVAKTDSLGAAFEFYQFALKYDSTLKDSIDVRINGVKASQKEVKDTFRWATIVWAIPLLALVMIFLAWLRSLRNNKKADS
;
A
#
# COMPACT_ATOMS: atom_id res chain seq x y z
N MET A 1 -66.82 -34.90 18.74
CA MET A 1 -65.68 -35.84 18.66
C MET A 1 -64.76 -35.39 17.52
N PHE A 2 -63.82 -34.48 17.80
CA PHE A 2 -62.73 -34.08 16.90
C PHE A 2 -61.59 -33.51 17.76
N LYS A 3 -60.43 -34.18 17.75
CA LYS A 3 -59.10 -33.56 17.88
C LYS A 3 -58.50 -33.64 16.47
N PRO A 4 -57.75 -32.64 15.98
CA PRO A 4 -56.36 -32.41 16.39
C PRO A 4 -56.05 -30.89 16.39
N LEU A 5 -54.87 -30.30 16.54
CA LEU A 5 -53.48 -30.71 16.55
C LEU A 5 -52.73 -29.57 17.26
N ARG A 6 -51.83 -29.88 18.20
CA ARG A 6 -50.94 -28.90 18.81
C ARG A 6 -49.86 -28.52 17.79
N PHE A 7 -49.71 -27.24 17.49
CA PHE A 7 -48.46 -26.72 16.94
C PHE A 7 -47.87 -25.71 17.92
N LEU A 8 -46.88 -26.21 18.66
CA LEU A 8 -45.90 -25.42 19.38
C LEU A 8 -45.04 -24.73 18.31
N LEU A 9 -45.22 -23.43 18.16
CA LEU A 9 -44.33 -22.59 17.34
C LEU A 9 -43.06 -22.37 18.17
N VAL A 10 -42.14 -23.33 18.09
CA VAL A 10 -40.75 -23.11 18.48
C VAL A 10 -40.16 -22.26 17.36
N ALA A 11 -40.17 -20.94 17.56
CA ALA A 11 -39.36 -20.04 16.78
C ALA A 11 -37.89 -20.36 17.11
N ALA A 12 -37.29 -21.25 16.32
CA ALA A 12 -35.85 -21.39 16.26
C ALA A 12 -35.30 -20.10 15.64
N MET A 13 -35.07 -19.09 16.49
CA MET A 13 -34.10 -18.04 16.19
C MET A 13 -32.74 -18.74 16.12
N LEU A 14 -32.43 -19.27 14.93
CA LEU A 14 -31.05 -19.46 14.51
C LEU A 14 -30.47 -18.05 14.36
N PHE A 15 -30.10 -17.45 15.49
CA PHE A 15 -28.98 -16.54 15.47
C PHE A 15 -27.82 -17.39 14.95
N SER A 16 -27.49 -17.22 13.67
CA SER A 16 -26.16 -17.45 13.20
C SER A 16 -25.27 -16.52 14.04
N LEU A 17 -24.84 -17.01 15.20
CA LEU A 17 -23.62 -16.55 15.81
C LEU A 17 -22.58 -16.79 14.73
N SER A 18 -22.25 -15.72 14.01
CA SER A 18 -20.98 -15.60 13.33
C SER A 18 -19.95 -15.85 14.41
N ALA A 19 -19.56 -17.12 14.56
CA ALA A 19 -18.40 -17.50 15.31
C ALA A 19 -17.25 -16.82 14.58
N SER A 20 -16.93 -15.61 15.03
CA SER A 20 -15.71 -14.88 14.76
C SER A 20 -14.57 -15.72 15.34
N ALA A 21 -14.26 -16.80 14.64
CA ALA A 21 -13.04 -17.56 14.77
C ALA A 21 -12.17 -17.22 13.55
N CYS A 22 -12.03 -15.92 13.27
CA CYS A 22 -11.00 -15.40 12.35
C CYS A 22 -9.62 -15.47 13.01
N LEU A 23 -9.28 -16.59 13.65
CA LEU A 23 -7.91 -16.87 14.04
C LEU A 23 -7.15 -17.33 12.79
N ASN A 24 -6.37 -16.44 12.15
CA ASN A 24 -4.96 -16.59 11.78
C ASN A 24 -4.51 -15.49 10.78
N GLU A 25 -4.32 -14.24 11.24
CA GLU A 25 -3.80 -13.11 10.42
C GLU A 25 -2.96 -12.10 11.24
N TYR A 26 -2.41 -12.51 12.39
CA TYR A 26 -2.20 -11.53 13.47
C TYR A 26 -0.85 -10.82 13.50
N GLN A 27 -0.96 -9.53 13.85
CA GLN A 27 0.07 -8.48 13.93
C GLN A 27 0.49 -7.85 12.60
N ARG A 28 -0.49 -7.62 11.72
CA ARG A 28 -0.33 -6.66 10.63
C ARG A 28 -0.99 -5.36 11.04
N LYS A 29 -0.24 -4.27 10.89
CA LYS A 29 -0.83 -2.94 10.93
C LYS A 29 -1.96 -2.92 9.88
N GLU A 30 -3.16 -2.48 10.26
CA GLU A 30 -4.25 -2.37 9.29
C GLU A 30 -3.84 -1.41 8.17
N MET A 31 -4.18 -1.79 6.93
CA MET A 31 -3.91 -0.92 5.79
C MET A 31 -4.66 0.41 6.00
N PRO A 32 -3.99 1.57 5.82
CA PRO A 32 -4.63 2.85 6.07
C PRO A 32 -5.63 3.18 4.97
N LEU A 33 -6.90 2.89 5.21
CA LEU A 33 -8.00 3.11 4.27
C LEU A 33 -8.93 4.24 4.75
N ASP A 34 -9.34 5.12 3.83
CA ASP A 34 -10.47 6.04 4.00
C ASP A 34 -11.52 5.73 2.92
N LYS A 35 -12.72 5.30 3.34
CA LYS A 35 -13.82 4.90 2.44
C LYS A 35 -13.37 3.95 1.32
N ASN A 36 -12.59 2.92 1.69
CA ASN A 36 -11.99 1.92 0.79
C ASN A 36 -10.93 2.46 -0.19
N LYS A 37 -10.45 3.69 -0.01
CA LYS A 37 -9.31 4.26 -0.74
C LYS A 37 -8.08 4.33 0.14
N LEU A 38 -6.93 4.09 -0.46
CA LEU A 38 -5.66 4.14 0.24
C LEU A 38 -5.33 5.58 0.69
N HIS A 39 -5.07 5.76 1.98
CA HIS A 39 -4.64 7.04 2.51
C HIS A 39 -3.13 7.22 2.31
N LEU A 40 -2.74 7.70 1.12
CA LEU A 40 -1.35 7.74 0.63
C LEU A 40 -0.33 8.30 1.65
N HIS A 41 -0.69 9.36 2.37
CA HIS A 41 0.21 9.98 3.36
C HIS A 41 0.62 9.00 4.49
N LEU A 42 -0.29 8.12 4.93
CA LEU A 42 -0.04 7.18 6.03
C LEU A 42 0.84 5.99 5.62
N LEU A 43 1.16 5.87 4.32
CA LEU A 43 2.11 4.87 3.85
C LEU A 43 3.53 5.20 4.28
N LEU A 44 3.92 6.47 4.19
CA LEU A 44 5.29 6.93 4.47
C LEU A 44 5.41 7.72 5.77
N HIS A 45 4.29 8.24 6.29
CA HIS A 45 4.25 9.05 7.51
C HIS A 45 3.31 8.43 8.53
N SER A 46 3.57 8.70 9.81
CA SER A 46 2.70 8.26 10.90
C SER A 46 1.78 9.38 11.38
N LYS A 47 0.73 8.98 12.11
CA LYS A 47 0.07 9.86 13.06
C LYS A 47 0.71 9.62 14.42
N GLU A 48 1.10 10.67 15.12
CA GLU A 48 1.52 10.60 16.53
C GLU A 48 2.68 9.59 16.77
N ASP A 49 2.61 8.77 17.83
CA ASP A 49 3.61 7.79 18.28
C ASP A 49 3.59 6.46 17.50
N GLU A 50 2.84 6.37 16.40
CA GLU A 50 2.80 5.16 15.57
C GLU A 50 3.94 5.12 14.54
N MET A 51 4.22 3.93 14.00
CA MET A 51 5.10 3.76 12.83
C MET A 51 4.30 3.92 11.52
N PRO A 52 4.88 4.44 10.42
CA PRO A 52 4.21 4.48 9.11
C PRO A 52 3.87 3.06 8.61
N TYR A 53 2.93 2.93 7.67
CA TYR A 53 2.55 1.60 7.16
C TYR A 53 3.71 0.90 6.44
N TRP A 54 4.53 1.62 5.68
CA TRP A 54 5.78 1.11 5.11
C TRP A 54 6.95 1.42 6.05
N TRP A 55 7.03 0.65 7.13
CA TRP A 55 8.09 0.74 8.12
C TRP A 55 8.95 -0.53 8.13
N HIS A 56 10.28 -0.35 8.17
CA HIS A 56 11.19 -1.47 8.31
C HIS A 56 11.34 -1.87 9.78
N GLY A 57 11.19 -3.16 10.06
CA GLY A 57 11.19 -3.71 11.41
C GLY A 57 9.79 -3.86 11.96
N PHE A 58 9.70 -4.14 13.26
CA PHE A 58 8.45 -4.50 13.93
C PHE A 58 8.09 -3.47 14.98
N ASP A 59 6.79 -3.30 15.21
CA ASP A 59 6.31 -2.53 16.35
C ASP A 59 6.60 -3.24 17.68
N GLY A 60 6.52 -2.49 18.78
CA GLY A 60 6.74 -3.03 20.13
C GLY A 60 5.74 -4.14 20.50
N GLU A 61 4.52 -4.09 19.97
CA GLU A 61 3.52 -5.13 20.18
C GLU A 61 3.94 -6.48 19.57
N SER A 62 4.56 -6.45 18.39
CA SER A 62 5.10 -7.65 17.76
C SER A 62 6.18 -8.30 18.63
N LEU A 63 7.06 -7.49 19.23
CA LEU A 63 8.13 -7.95 20.12
C LEU A 63 7.58 -8.50 21.45
N HIS A 64 6.55 -7.88 22.03
CA HIS A 64 5.94 -8.40 23.25
C HIS A 64 5.22 -9.73 23.02
N SER A 65 4.49 -9.87 21.90
CA SER A 65 3.84 -11.14 21.57
C SER A 65 4.85 -12.26 21.33
N LEU A 66 6.01 -11.93 20.78
CA LEU A 66 7.15 -12.83 20.63
C LEU A 66 7.67 -13.35 21.96
N GLU A 67 7.88 -12.45 22.94
CA GLU A 67 8.31 -12.80 24.29
C GLU A 67 7.29 -13.71 24.98
N ASP A 68 6.00 -13.37 24.88
CA ASP A 68 4.89 -14.15 25.43
C ASP A 68 4.81 -15.56 24.82
N MET A 69 5.09 -15.70 23.52
CA MET A 69 5.10 -17.00 22.86
C MET A 69 6.36 -17.81 23.18
N ALA A 70 7.53 -17.17 23.33
CA ALA A 70 8.77 -17.85 23.68
C ALA A 70 8.75 -18.49 25.08
N GLY A 71 7.95 -17.95 26.00
CA GLY A 71 7.72 -18.53 27.33
C GLY A 71 6.80 -19.76 27.33
N LYS A 72 6.14 -20.09 26.21
CA LYS A 72 5.19 -21.21 26.11
C LYS A 72 5.83 -22.45 25.49
N ASN A 73 5.38 -23.63 25.92
CA ASN A 73 5.74 -24.87 25.26
C ASN A 73 5.07 -24.93 23.87
N ILE A 74 5.89 -24.85 22.80
CA ILE A 74 5.41 -24.85 21.41
C ILE A 74 4.53 -26.08 21.11
N ALA A 75 4.77 -27.22 21.78
CA ALA A 75 3.99 -28.44 21.59
C ALA A 75 2.53 -28.33 22.09
N GLU A 76 2.24 -27.40 22.99
CA GLU A 76 0.89 -27.14 23.52
C GLU A 76 0.12 -26.11 22.66
N LEU A 77 0.82 -25.40 21.77
CA LEU A 77 0.23 -24.46 20.85
C LEU A 77 -0.52 -25.19 19.73
N ASN A 78 -1.71 -24.70 19.38
CA ASN A 78 -2.40 -25.18 18.20
C ASN A 78 -1.64 -24.77 16.92
N TYR A 79 -1.99 -25.36 15.77
CA TYR A 79 -1.25 -25.14 14.52
C TYR A 79 -1.20 -23.67 14.08
N LYS A 80 -2.23 -22.88 14.41
CA LYS A 80 -2.34 -21.46 14.09
C LYS A 80 -1.33 -20.64 14.91
N GLN A 81 -1.34 -20.85 16.22
CA GLN A 81 -0.37 -20.25 17.14
C GLN A 81 1.08 -20.64 16.81
N ARG A 82 1.31 -21.89 16.38
CA ARG A 82 2.63 -22.32 15.90
C ARG A 82 3.05 -21.61 14.62
N SER A 83 2.10 -21.35 13.71
CA SER A 83 2.35 -20.54 12.50
C SER A 83 2.69 -19.10 12.87
N ASP A 84 1.93 -18.48 13.79
CA ASP A 84 2.21 -17.14 14.28
C ASP A 84 3.61 -17.06 14.90
N TYR A 85 3.94 -18.03 15.75
CA TYR A 85 5.28 -18.14 16.32
C TYR A 85 6.36 -18.28 15.24
N ALA A 86 6.12 -19.08 14.20
CA ALA A 86 7.07 -19.24 13.10
C ALA A 86 7.31 -17.92 12.35
N VAL A 87 6.24 -17.20 12.00
CA VAL A 87 6.33 -15.86 11.39
C VAL A 87 7.11 -14.92 12.29
N ALA A 88 6.83 -14.97 13.59
CA ALA A 88 7.52 -14.16 14.58
C ALA A 88 9.03 -14.50 14.65
N GLN A 89 9.42 -15.78 14.54
CA GLN A 89 10.83 -16.17 14.41
C GLN A 89 11.47 -15.61 13.13
N LEU A 90 10.75 -15.63 11.99
CA LEU A 90 11.22 -14.99 10.75
C LEU A 90 11.45 -13.49 10.96
N LYS A 91 10.53 -12.83 11.70
CA LYS A 91 10.61 -11.40 12.02
C LYS A 91 11.89 -11.08 12.81
N VAL A 92 12.16 -11.79 13.91
CA VAL A 92 13.39 -11.56 14.72
C VAL A 92 14.69 -12.05 14.06
N GLY A 93 14.62 -12.58 12.84
CA GLY A 93 15.77 -12.99 12.06
C GLY A 93 16.18 -14.45 12.22
N ASP A 94 15.51 -15.24 13.07
CA ASP A 94 15.70 -16.70 13.15
C ASP A 94 14.92 -17.40 12.02
N LYS A 95 15.40 -17.14 10.81
CA LYS A 95 14.81 -17.61 9.56
C LYS A 95 14.77 -19.14 9.48
N ALA A 96 15.80 -19.80 10.00
CA ALA A 96 15.93 -21.26 9.97
C ALA A 96 14.86 -21.93 10.85
N LYS A 97 14.64 -21.40 12.06
CA LYS A 97 13.62 -21.93 12.97
C LYS A 97 12.21 -21.68 12.45
N GLY A 98 11.92 -20.47 11.95
CA GLY A 98 10.64 -20.17 11.31
C GLY A 98 10.34 -21.14 10.16
N LEU A 99 11.33 -21.39 9.29
CA LEU A 99 11.20 -22.36 8.21
C LEU A 99 10.94 -23.79 8.71
N GLN A 100 11.69 -24.25 9.71
CA GLN A 100 11.52 -25.59 10.27
C GLN A 100 10.10 -25.81 10.81
N ILE A 101 9.58 -24.85 11.59
CA ILE A 101 8.22 -24.95 12.16
C ILE A 101 7.18 -25.02 11.04
N LEU A 102 7.30 -24.19 9.99
CA LEU A 102 6.36 -24.17 8.88
C LEU A 102 6.43 -25.43 8.01
N GLN A 103 7.62 -26.03 7.84
CA GLN A 103 7.76 -27.33 7.18
C GLN A 103 7.03 -28.43 7.94
N ASP A 104 7.16 -28.45 9.27
CA ASP A 104 6.46 -29.42 10.12
C ASP A 104 4.93 -29.21 10.07
N LEU A 105 4.46 -27.97 10.09
CA LEU A 105 3.04 -27.64 9.95
C LEU A 105 2.50 -28.05 8.58
N TYR A 106 3.25 -27.83 7.50
CA TYR A 106 2.84 -28.16 6.14
C TYR A 106 2.62 -29.67 5.94
N ARG A 107 3.34 -30.54 6.66
CA ARG A 107 3.09 -32.00 6.61
C ARG A 107 1.68 -32.39 7.05
N SER A 108 1.13 -31.68 8.03
CA SER A 108 -0.21 -31.95 8.59
C SER A 108 -1.30 -31.09 7.93
N TYR A 109 -0.95 -29.92 7.42
CA TYR A 109 -1.88 -28.93 6.87
C TYR A 109 -1.47 -28.46 5.47
N PRO A 110 -1.30 -29.37 4.49
CA PRO A 110 -0.71 -29.01 3.19
C PRO A 110 -1.59 -28.09 2.34
N ASN A 111 -2.88 -27.91 2.68
CA ASN A 111 -3.84 -27.10 1.93
C ASN A 111 -4.40 -25.93 2.76
N GLU A 112 -3.83 -25.66 3.93
CA GLU A 112 -4.21 -24.48 4.71
C GLU A 112 -3.46 -23.27 4.17
N TYR A 113 -4.20 -22.25 3.72
CA TYR A 113 -3.65 -21.11 2.98
C TYR A 113 -2.50 -20.42 3.73
N ASN A 114 -2.68 -20.10 5.01
CA ASN A 114 -1.70 -19.35 5.79
C ASN A 114 -0.42 -20.15 5.99
N ILE A 115 -0.52 -21.47 6.25
CA ILE A 115 0.66 -22.34 6.34
C ILE A 115 1.44 -22.35 5.03
N VAL A 116 0.74 -22.46 3.90
CA VAL A 116 1.38 -22.50 2.57
C VAL A 116 2.02 -21.15 2.21
N ALA A 117 1.31 -20.04 2.42
CA ALA A 117 1.82 -18.70 2.15
C ALA A 117 3.03 -18.37 3.05
N ASN A 118 2.93 -18.62 4.36
CA ASN A 118 4.01 -18.38 5.30
C ASN A 118 5.23 -19.26 5.00
N LEU A 119 5.02 -20.52 4.59
CA LEU A 119 6.11 -21.40 4.16
C LEU A 119 6.81 -20.84 2.90
N GLY A 120 6.04 -20.27 1.96
CA GLY A 120 6.59 -19.56 0.81
C GLY A 120 7.50 -18.40 1.20
N THR A 121 7.02 -17.53 2.08
CA THR A 121 7.81 -16.41 2.65
C THR A 121 9.04 -16.92 3.40
N ALA A 122 8.92 -17.97 4.20
CA ALA A 122 10.05 -18.56 4.92
C ALA A 122 11.12 -19.09 3.96
N TYR A 123 10.74 -19.79 2.89
CA TYR A 123 11.68 -20.24 1.86
C TYR A 123 12.37 -19.06 1.18
N GLU A 124 11.64 -18.01 0.81
CA GLU A 124 12.23 -16.80 0.20
C GLU A 124 13.27 -16.18 1.14
N LEU A 125 12.93 -15.97 2.41
CA LEU A 125 13.82 -15.34 3.39
C LEU A 125 15.09 -16.18 3.66
N ASN A 126 15.00 -17.50 3.51
CA ASN A 126 16.13 -18.45 3.58
C ASN A 126 16.86 -18.64 2.23
N GLY A 127 16.43 -17.95 1.17
CA GLY A 127 17.11 -17.96 -0.14
C GLY A 127 16.65 -19.06 -1.12
N ASP A 128 15.74 -19.95 -0.74
CA ASP A 128 15.19 -20.98 -1.62
C ASP A 128 13.99 -20.43 -2.43
N LYS A 129 14.31 -19.55 -3.39
CA LYS A 129 13.32 -18.87 -4.23
C LYS A 129 12.47 -19.84 -5.07
N THR A 130 13.02 -20.99 -5.43
CA THR A 130 12.30 -22.01 -6.21
C THR A 130 11.17 -22.62 -5.38
N LYS A 131 11.44 -23.08 -4.16
CA LYS A 131 10.38 -23.59 -3.28
C LYS A 131 9.42 -22.51 -2.83
N ALA A 132 9.91 -21.28 -2.64
CA ALA A 132 9.04 -20.13 -2.36
C ALA A 132 8.01 -19.94 -3.48
N LEU A 133 8.44 -19.98 -4.74
CA LEU A 133 7.57 -19.83 -5.90
C LEU A 133 6.54 -20.95 -6.00
N GLU A 134 6.94 -22.20 -5.74
CA GLU A 134 6.02 -23.35 -5.70
C GLU A 134 4.95 -23.17 -4.62
N CYS A 135 5.34 -22.76 -3.41
CA CYS A 135 4.42 -22.52 -2.30
C CYS A 135 3.44 -21.39 -2.62
N LEU A 136 3.92 -20.26 -3.15
CA LEU A 136 3.05 -19.12 -3.47
C LEU A 136 2.09 -19.43 -4.62
N LYS A 137 2.54 -20.14 -5.67
CA LYS A 137 1.63 -20.61 -6.72
C LYS A 137 0.52 -21.49 -6.15
N LYS A 138 0.85 -22.34 -5.17
CA LYS A 138 -0.15 -23.13 -4.44
C LYS A 138 -1.05 -22.28 -3.56
N ALA A 139 -0.52 -21.29 -2.84
CA ALA A 139 -1.29 -20.38 -2.00
C ALA A 139 -2.33 -19.59 -2.82
N VAL A 140 -1.92 -19.06 -3.99
CA VAL A 140 -2.81 -18.41 -4.96
C VAL A 140 -3.93 -19.34 -5.42
N ALA A 141 -3.62 -20.62 -5.67
CA ALA A 141 -4.63 -21.59 -6.08
C ALA A 141 -5.64 -21.91 -4.96
N ILE A 142 -5.20 -21.88 -3.70
CA ILE A 142 -6.06 -22.12 -2.53
C ILE A 142 -6.97 -20.91 -2.27
N ASN A 143 -6.41 -19.70 -2.25
CA ASN A 143 -7.16 -18.47 -1.98
C ASN A 143 -6.67 -17.31 -2.88
N PRO A 144 -7.27 -17.14 -4.07
CA PRO A 144 -6.85 -16.12 -5.02
C PRO A 144 -7.22 -14.68 -4.62
N LEU A 145 -8.10 -14.50 -3.62
CA LEU A 145 -8.54 -13.19 -3.13
C LEU A 145 -7.85 -12.76 -1.84
N SER A 146 -7.00 -13.63 -1.28
CA SER A 146 -6.16 -13.31 -0.13
C SER A 146 -5.35 -12.03 -0.36
N HIS A 147 -5.12 -11.27 0.70
CA HIS A 147 -4.23 -10.10 0.66
C HIS A 147 -4.63 -9.11 -0.44
N PHE A 148 -5.93 -8.79 -0.58
CA PHE A 148 -6.48 -7.94 -1.65
C PHE A 148 -6.28 -8.49 -3.07
N GLY A 149 -6.06 -9.81 -3.21
CA GLY A 149 -5.71 -10.47 -4.45
C GLY A 149 -4.32 -10.06 -4.97
N SER A 150 -3.37 -9.81 -4.07
CA SER A 150 -2.04 -9.27 -4.42
C SER A 150 -0.95 -10.33 -4.63
N GLU A 151 -1.21 -11.59 -4.29
CA GLU A 151 -0.22 -12.68 -4.34
C GLU A 151 0.40 -12.94 -5.74
N TRP A 152 -0.29 -12.54 -6.82
CA TRP A 152 0.31 -12.58 -8.15
C TRP A 152 1.55 -11.68 -8.26
N ILE A 153 1.63 -10.57 -7.51
CA ILE A 153 2.81 -9.70 -7.47
C ILE A 153 3.97 -10.48 -6.83
N HIS A 154 3.74 -11.19 -5.72
CA HIS A 154 4.76 -11.99 -5.05
C HIS A 154 5.30 -13.11 -5.96
N VAL A 155 4.40 -13.78 -6.68
CA VAL A 155 4.78 -14.76 -7.71
C VAL A 155 5.67 -14.11 -8.78
N ARG A 156 5.28 -12.94 -9.31
CA ARG A 156 6.04 -12.22 -10.35
C ARG A 156 7.40 -11.73 -9.85
N ILE A 157 7.50 -11.32 -8.58
CA ILE A 157 8.78 -10.98 -7.93
C ILE A 157 9.73 -12.18 -8.01
N LEU A 158 9.27 -13.36 -7.58
CA LEU A 158 10.13 -14.55 -7.56
C LEU A 158 10.47 -15.03 -8.97
N GLU A 159 9.54 -14.94 -9.92
CA GLU A 159 9.80 -15.27 -11.33
C GLU A 159 10.91 -14.38 -11.90
N GLU A 160 10.86 -13.06 -11.68
CA GLU A 160 11.92 -12.15 -12.16
C GLU A 160 13.24 -12.33 -11.38
N GLN A 161 13.19 -12.65 -10.08
CA GLN A 161 14.39 -12.95 -9.30
C GLN A 161 15.09 -14.27 -9.67
N LEU A 162 14.36 -15.21 -10.29
CA LEU A 162 14.86 -16.49 -10.80
C LEU A 162 15.24 -16.43 -12.28
N ALA A 163 14.86 -15.36 -13.00
CA ALA A 163 15.17 -15.19 -14.40
C ALA A 163 16.69 -15.04 -14.61
N ALA A 164 17.18 -15.53 -15.76
CA ALA A 164 18.59 -15.39 -16.13
C ALA A 164 19.03 -13.91 -16.26
N THR A 165 18.09 -13.05 -16.69
CA THR A 165 18.25 -11.60 -16.76
C THR A 165 17.05 -10.94 -16.09
N PRO A 166 17.10 -10.66 -14.78
CA PRO A 166 16.01 -10.04 -14.04
C PRO A 166 15.61 -8.69 -14.66
N ASP A 167 14.30 -8.48 -14.86
CA ASP A 167 13.76 -7.18 -15.26
C ASP A 167 12.53 -6.85 -14.39
N TYR A 168 12.78 -6.21 -13.26
CA TYR A 168 11.74 -5.93 -12.27
C TYR A 168 10.63 -5.01 -12.77
N LYS A 169 10.82 -4.28 -13.88
CA LYS A 169 9.74 -3.49 -14.52
C LYS A 169 8.61 -4.39 -15.01
N LYS A 170 8.88 -5.67 -15.27
CA LYS A 170 7.89 -6.67 -15.69
C LYS A 170 7.02 -7.19 -14.55
N ILE A 171 7.32 -6.86 -13.29
CA ILE A 171 6.50 -7.31 -12.15
C ILE A 171 5.10 -6.73 -12.28
N ILE A 172 4.97 -5.40 -12.31
CA ILE A 172 3.69 -4.72 -12.55
C ILE A 172 3.47 -4.49 -14.05
N ASN A 173 4.53 -4.29 -14.82
CA ASN A 173 4.49 -4.11 -16.27
C ASN A 173 3.62 -2.93 -16.72
N LEU A 174 3.86 -1.75 -16.13
CA LEU A 174 3.17 -0.51 -16.48
C LEU A 174 3.50 0.00 -17.90
N ASN A 175 4.59 -0.46 -18.51
CA ASN A 175 5.02 -0.04 -19.86
C ASN A 175 5.04 1.47 -20.04
N THR A 176 5.71 2.17 -19.12
CA THR A 176 5.68 3.64 -19.07
C THR A 176 6.43 4.33 -20.21
N GLY A 177 7.27 3.61 -20.98
CA GLY A 177 7.96 4.14 -22.16
C GLY A 177 8.61 5.50 -21.89
N ASN A 178 8.25 6.51 -22.70
CA ASN A 178 8.48 7.90 -22.32
C ASN A 178 7.46 8.30 -21.24
N PHE A 179 7.95 8.55 -20.03
CA PHE A 179 7.12 8.83 -18.87
C PHE A 179 6.17 10.02 -19.07
N GLN A 180 6.60 11.09 -19.76
CA GLN A 180 5.78 12.29 -19.95
C GLN A 180 4.61 12.03 -20.92
N ASP A 181 4.89 11.30 -22.00
CA ASP A 181 3.87 10.88 -22.97
C ASP A 181 2.89 9.93 -22.28
N TRP A 182 3.40 8.94 -21.55
CA TRP A 182 2.58 8.00 -20.78
C TRP A 182 1.71 8.69 -19.74
N LEU A 183 2.25 9.66 -19.00
CA LEU A 183 1.53 10.36 -17.94
C LEU A 183 0.28 11.07 -18.50
N THR A 184 0.41 11.71 -19.67
CA THR A 184 -0.65 12.48 -20.32
C THR A 184 -1.56 11.65 -21.23
N ASP A 185 -1.17 10.41 -21.55
CA ASP A 185 -1.98 9.52 -22.38
C ASP A 185 -3.30 9.11 -21.69
N LYS A 186 -4.42 9.58 -22.25
CA LYS A 186 -5.78 9.27 -21.77
C LYS A 186 -6.27 7.89 -22.22
N THR A 187 -5.60 7.28 -23.18
CA THR A 187 -5.95 5.97 -23.75
C THR A 187 -5.30 4.81 -22.99
N TYR A 188 -4.23 5.08 -22.23
CA TYR A 188 -3.57 4.09 -21.39
C TYR A 188 -4.55 3.35 -20.47
N ARG A 189 -4.32 2.04 -20.32
CA ARG A 189 -5.05 1.17 -19.41
C ARG A 189 -4.06 0.43 -18.53
N PHE A 190 -4.27 0.53 -17.22
CA PHE A 190 -3.49 -0.24 -16.27
C PHE A 190 -3.74 -1.74 -16.45
N PRO A 191 -2.77 -2.61 -16.10
CA PRO A 191 -2.95 -4.06 -16.12
C PRO A 191 -4.11 -4.55 -15.24
N ARG A 192 -4.45 -3.77 -14.21
CA ARG A 192 -5.58 -3.97 -13.27
C ARG A 192 -6.17 -2.60 -12.90
N PRO A 193 -7.41 -2.52 -12.40
CA PRO A 193 -7.99 -1.25 -11.94
C PRO A 193 -7.05 -0.52 -10.98
N ALA A 194 -6.81 0.78 -11.20
CA ALA A 194 -5.73 1.50 -10.55
C ALA A 194 -5.82 1.52 -9.02
N ASP A 195 -7.02 1.73 -8.45
CA ASP A 195 -7.22 1.71 -7.00
C ASP A 195 -6.93 0.32 -6.42
N SER A 196 -7.37 -0.75 -7.08
CA SER A 196 -7.06 -2.13 -6.69
C SER A 196 -5.57 -2.42 -6.80
N LEU A 197 -4.90 -1.94 -7.85
CA LEU A 197 -3.47 -2.12 -8.06
C LEU A 197 -2.64 -1.38 -6.99
N LYS A 198 -3.03 -0.15 -6.61
CA LYS A 198 -2.42 0.58 -5.49
C LYS A 198 -2.53 -0.20 -4.19
N LEU A 199 -3.70 -0.74 -3.86
CA LEU A 199 -3.90 -1.56 -2.66
C LEU A 199 -3.00 -2.80 -2.67
N GLN A 200 -2.95 -3.51 -3.80
CA GLN A 200 -2.15 -4.73 -3.94
C GLN A 200 -0.66 -4.46 -3.79
N ILE A 201 -0.14 -3.41 -4.45
CA ILE A 201 1.28 -3.03 -4.34
C ILE A 201 1.58 -2.55 -2.92
N ALA A 202 0.72 -1.74 -2.31
CA ALA A 202 0.94 -1.23 -0.96
C ALA A 202 0.98 -2.34 0.08
N TYR A 203 0.13 -3.35 -0.07
CA TYR A 203 0.13 -4.52 0.78
C TYR A 203 1.44 -5.31 0.65
N GLN A 204 1.84 -5.62 -0.58
CA GLN A 204 3.05 -6.40 -0.84
C GLN A 204 4.31 -5.65 -0.41
N LEU A 205 4.32 -4.32 -0.52
CA LEU A 205 5.39 -3.49 0.03
C LEU A 205 5.41 -3.54 1.56
N HIS A 206 4.26 -3.47 2.24
CA HIS A 206 4.20 -3.61 3.70
C HIS A 206 4.77 -4.94 4.17
N GLU A 207 4.31 -6.06 3.59
CA GLU A 207 4.80 -7.40 3.94
C GLU A 207 6.33 -7.50 3.76
N ARG A 208 6.88 -6.92 2.70
CA ARG A 208 8.31 -7.04 2.39
C ARG A 208 9.19 -6.09 3.17
N ILE A 209 8.78 -4.83 3.30
CA ILE A 209 9.55 -3.78 4.00
C ILE A 209 9.74 -4.15 5.48
N ALA A 210 8.75 -4.82 6.09
CA ALA A 210 8.87 -5.35 7.44
C ALA A 210 10.11 -6.25 7.63
N PHE A 211 10.49 -7.05 6.62
CA PHE A 211 11.64 -7.97 6.71
C PHE A 211 12.92 -7.46 6.03
N ILE A 212 12.81 -6.57 5.04
CA ILE A 212 13.91 -6.23 4.13
C ILE A 212 14.26 -4.75 4.25
N ALA A 213 15.41 -4.45 4.84
CA ALA A 213 15.98 -3.12 4.87
C ALA A 213 16.53 -2.70 3.49
N PRO A 214 16.69 -1.39 3.22
CA PRO A 214 17.49 -0.93 2.09
C PRO A 214 18.94 -1.43 2.15
N PRO A 215 19.60 -1.70 1.01
CA PRO A 215 19.09 -1.57 -0.37
C PRO A 215 18.34 -2.83 -0.85
N ASN A 216 17.32 -2.64 -1.71
CA ASN A 216 16.63 -3.72 -2.39
C ASN A 216 15.97 -3.24 -3.71
N ALA A 217 16.47 -3.73 -4.84
CA ALA A 217 16.02 -3.33 -6.18
C ALA A 217 14.55 -3.67 -6.47
N VAL A 218 14.02 -4.77 -5.93
CA VAL A 218 12.60 -5.13 -6.10
C VAL A 218 11.71 -4.12 -5.39
N ILE A 219 12.03 -3.76 -4.15
CA ILE A 219 11.27 -2.75 -3.40
C ILE A 219 11.40 -1.39 -4.09
N GLY A 220 12.60 -0.99 -4.51
CA GLY A 220 12.81 0.24 -5.27
C GLY A 220 11.93 0.32 -6.52
N GLN A 221 11.87 -0.76 -7.31
CA GLN A 221 11.03 -0.82 -8.51
C GLN A 221 9.53 -0.80 -8.18
N LEU A 222 9.07 -1.57 -7.19
CA LEU A 222 7.65 -1.60 -6.81
C LEU A 222 7.16 -0.25 -6.27
N VAL A 223 7.99 0.44 -5.48
CA VAL A 223 7.68 1.80 -5.02
C VAL A 223 7.66 2.77 -6.20
N THR A 224 8.52 2.59 -7.21
CA THR A 224 8.51 3.39 -8.44
C THR A 224 7.21 3.18 -9.22
N ASP A 225 6.79 1.93 -9.41
CA ASP A 225 5.53 1.59 -10.07
C ASP A 225 4.33 2.15 -9.30
N PHE A 226 4.36 2.08 -7.97
CA PHE A 226 3.35 2.71 -7.11
C PHE A 226 3.29 4.23 -7.31
N GLY A 227 4.45 4.90 -7.29
CA GLY A 227 4.58 6.33 -7.55
C GLY A 227 4.04 6.72 -8.93
N ASP A 228 4.30 5.91 -9.96
CA ASP A 228 3.78 6.14 -11.31
C ASP A 228 2.25 6.06 -11.36
N ILE A 229 1.66 5.07 -10.70
CA ILE A 229 0.20 4.97 -10.60
C ILE A 229 -0.36 6.21 -9.90
N VAL A 230 0.22 6.62 -8.75
CA VAL A 230 -0.17 7.85 -8.03
C VAL A 230 -0.02 9.10 -8.90
N ALA A 231 1.06 9.21 -9.67
CA ALA A 231 1.28 10.34 -10.56
C ALA A 231 0.16 10.49 -11.60
N LYS A 232 -0.27 9.36 -12.16
CA LYS A 232 -1.28 9.30 -13.22
C LYS A 232 -2.71 9.38 -12.71
N THR A 233 -3.00 8.88 -11.51
CA THR A 233 -4.38 8.87 -10.96
C THR A 233 -4.69 9.99 -9.98
N ASP A 234 -3.69 10.51 -9.28
CA ASP A 234 -3.89 11.48 -8.20
C ASP A 234 -3.21 12.81 -8.57
N SER A 235 -1.89 12.85 -8.56
CA SER A 235 -1.10 13.93 -9.14
C SER A 235 0.38 13.59 -9.12
N LEU A 236 1.14 14.18 -10.05
CA LEU A 236 2.59 14.06 -10.05
C LEU A 236 3.23 14.58 -8.75
N GLY A 237 2.63 15.59 -8.11
CA GLY A 237 3.06 16.08 -6.80
C GLY A 237 2.89 15.04 -5.67
N ALA A 238 1.77 14.31 -5.65
CA ALA A 238 1.54 13.24 -4.68
C ALA A 238 2.50 12.04 -4.84
N ALA A 239 3.07 11.86 -6.03
CA ALA A 239 4.03 10.79 -6.31
C ALA A 239 5.46 11.09 -5.80
N PHE A 240 5.78 12.35 -5.50
CA PHE A 240 7.14 12.82 -5.24
C PHE A 240 7.84 12.07 -4.10
N GLU A 241 7.17 11.91 -2.95
CA GLU A 241 7.76 11.25 -1.79
C GLU A 241 7.97 9.74 -2.02
N PHE A 242 7.12 9.11 -2.83
CA PHE A 242 7.30 7.71 -3.22
C PHE A 242 8.55 7.54 -4.07
N TYR A 243 8.82 8.44 -5.02
CA TYR A 243 10.06 8.41 -5.78
C TYR A 243 11.30 8.62 -4.92
N GLN A 244 11.24 9.52 -3.93
CA GLN A 244 12.33 9.67 -2.97
C GLN A 244 12.52 8.41 -2.12
N PHE A 245 11.43 7.77 -1.72
CA PHE A 245 11.46 6.51 -0.98
C PHE A 245 12.04 5.36 -1.82
N ALA A 246 11.69 5.28 -3.11
CA ALA A 246 12.26 4.31 -4.05
C ALA A 246 13.78 4.43 -4.14
N LEU A 247 14.31 5.66 -4.22
CA LEU A 247 15.76 5.90 -4.26
C LEU A 247 16.50 5.52 -2.98
N LYS A 248 15.82 5.47 -1.82
CA LYS A 248 16.42 4.91 -0.59
C LYS A 248 16.70 3.42 -0.75
N TYR A 249 15.83 2.70 -1.46
CA TYR A 249 15.94 1.27 -1.70
C TYR A 249 16.82 0.92 -2.90
N ASP A 250 16.80 1.73 -3.96
CA ASP A 250 17.59 1.50 -5.16
C ASP A 250 18.04 2.82 -5.80
N SER A 251 19.30 3.18 -5.55
CA SER A 251 19.92 4.38 -6.10
C SER A 251 20.19 4.29 -7.60
N THR A 252 20.19 3.08 -8.20
CA THR A 252 20.39 2.91 -9.65
C THR A 252 19.21 3.41 -10.46
N LEU A 253 18.04 3.58 -9.83
CA LEU A 253 16.85 4.15 -10.44
C LEU A 253 16.93 5.67 -10.64
N LYS A 254 17.99 6.33 -10.13
CA LYS A 254 18.14 7.80 -10.10
C LYS A 254 17.82 8.46 -11.43
N ASP A 255 18.42 8.02 -12.53
CA ASP A 255 18.20 8.68 -13.82
C ASP A 255 16.73 8.58 -14.26
N SER A 256 16.11 7.42 -14.06
CA SER A 256 14.69 7.21 -14.39
C SER A 256 13.74 8.00 -13.49
N ILE A 257 14.11 8.18 -12.21
CA ILE A 257 13.33 8.92 -11.22
C ILE A 257 13.50 10.43 -11.39
N ASP A 258 14.69 10.90 -11.76
CA ASP A 258 14.95 12.32 -12.00
C ASP A 258 14.07 12.84 -13.16
N VAL A 259 13.79 12.02 -14.19
CA VAL A 259 12.81 12.37 -15.24
C VAL A 259 11.43 12.66 -14.64
N ARG A 260 10.97 11.81 -13.72
CA ARG A 260 9.67 11.95 -13.04
C ARG A 260 9.63 13.19 -12.15
N ILE A 261 10.68 13.37 -11.33
CA ILE A 261 10.83 14.52 -10.42
C ILE A 261 10.95 15.84 -11.19
N ASN A 262 11.65 15.87 -12.31
CA ASN A 262 11.77 17.08 -13.12
C ASN A 262 10.43 17.48 -13.74
N GLY A 263 9.58 16.51 -14.10
CA GLY A 263 8.17 16.77 -14.45
C GLY A 263 7.38 17.44 -13.31
N VAL A 264 7.59 17.03 -12.05
CA VAL A 264 6.98 17.69 -10.87
C VAL A 264 7.39 19.16 -10.81
N LYS A 265 8.69 19.44 -10.93
CA LYS A 265 9.23 20.80 -10.83
C LYS A 265 8.73 21.70 -11.97
N ALA A 266 8.65 21.16 -13.19
CA ALA A 266 8.14 21.88 -14.35
C ALA A 266 6.66 22.24 -14.18
N SER A 267 5.81 21.26 -13.80
CA SER A 267 4.38 21.50 -13.57
C SER A 267 4.12 22.51 -12.44
N GLN A 268 4.86 22.44 -11.33
CA GLN A 268 4.75 23.42 -10.24
C GLN A 268 5.14 24.83 -10.69
N LYS A 269 6.17 24.96 -11.53
CA LYS A 269 6.60 26.24 -12.10
C LYS A 269 5.52 26.84 -12.99
N GLU A 270 4.93 26.05 -13.89
CA GLU A 270 3.83 26.49 -14.77
C GLU A 270 2.61 26.98 -13.98
N VAL A 271 2.22 26.25 -12.93
CA VAL A 271 1.13 26.66 -12.04
C VAL A 271 1.45 28.01 -11.37
N LYS A 272 2.65 28.16 -10.81
CA LYS A 272 3.08 29.42 -10.18
C LYS A 272 3.07 30.59 -11.17
N ASP A 273 3.57 30.39 -12.38
CA ASP A 273 3.60 31.43 -13.41
C ASP A 273 2.18 31.79 -13.89
N THR A 274 1.28 30.81 -13.98
CA THR A 274 -0.15 31.04 -14.28
C THR A 274 -0.82 31.91 -13.20
N PHE A 275 -0.63 31.60 -11.92
CA PHE A 275 -1.18 32.41 -10.82
C PHE A 275 -0.58 33.83 -10.79
N ARG A 276 0.72 33.98 -11.09
CA ARG A 276 1.35 35.30 -11.21
C ARG A 276 0.71 36.12 -12.33
N TRP A 277 0.53 35.54 -13.51
CA TRP A 277 -0.13 36.20 -14.63
C TRP A 277 -1.59 36.55 -14.33
N ALA A 278 -2.35 35.62 -13.74
CA ALA A 278 -3.72 35.90 -13.32
C ALA A 278 -3.77 37.08 -12.33
N THR A 279 -2.86 37.11 -11.36
CA THR A 279 -2.75 38.22 -10.39
C THR A 279 -2.51 39.56 -11.09
N ILE A 280 -1.60 39.60 -12.07
CA ILE A 280 -1.32 40.81 -12.86
C ILE A 280 -2.56 41.23 -13.66
N VAL A 281 -3.22 40.29 -14.34
CA VAL A 281 -4.40 40.54 -15.17
C VAL A 281 -5.57 41.06 -14.34
N TRP A 282 -5.78 40.53 -13.13
CA TRP A 282 -6.88 40.95 -12.25
C TRP A 282 -6.55 42.18 -11.40
N ALA A 283 -5.28 42.45 -11.09
CA ALA A 283 -4.88 43.63 -10.32
C ALA A 283 -5.20 44.94 -11.04
N ILE A 284 -5.08 44.98 -12.37
CA ILE A 284 -5.34 46.17 -13.18
C ILE A 284 -6.83 46.59 -13.13
N PRO A 285 -7.81 45.70 -13.42
CA PRO A 285 -9.24 46.00 -13.25
C PRO A 285 -9.61 46.37 -11.80
N LEU A 286 -9.04 45.69 -10.80
CA LEU A 286 -9.31 45.97 -9.39
C LEU A 286 -8.82 47.37 -9.00
N LEU A 287 -7.61 47.76 -9.42
CA LEU A 287 -7.09 49.12 -9.24
C LEU A 287 -7.96 50.16 -9.94
N ALA A 288 -8.42 49.88 -11.16
CA ALA A 288 -9.32 50.79 -11.88
C ALA A 288 -10.65 50.98 -11.14
N LEU A 289 -11.25 49.91 -10.62
CA LEU A 289 -12.47 49.96 -9.80
C LEU A 289 -12.28 50.79 -8.53
N VAL A 290 -11.16 50.59 -7.82
CA VAL A 290 -10.82 51.38 -6.63
C VAL A 290 -10.67 52.86 -6.97
N MET A 291 -10.00 53.19 -8.07
CA MET A 291 -9.83 54.57 -8.54
C MET A 291 -11.16 55.23 -8.88
N ILE A 292 -12.05 54.54 -9.60
CA ILE A 292 -13.40 55.02 -9.92
C ILE A 292 -14.20 55.26 -8.64
N PHE A 293 -14.16 54.32 -7.69
CA PHE A 293 -14.85 54.45 -6.41
C PHE A 293 -14.35 55.65 -5.58
N LEU A 294 -13.03 55.87 -5.52
CA LEU A 294 -12.45 57.04 -4.84
C LEU A 294 -12.83 58.36 -5.52
N ALA A 295 -12.87 58.40 -6.85
CA ALA A 295 -13.31 59.57 -7.61
C ALA A 295 -14.79 59.88 -7.33
N TRP A 296 -15.64 58.85 -7.26
CA TRP A 296 -17.05 58.97 -6.90
C TRP A 296 -17.24 59.50 -5.47
N LEU A 297 -16.51 58.96 -4.48
CA LEU A 297 -16.53 59.47 -3.10
C LEU A 297 -16.10 60.94 -3.00
N ARG A 298 -15.06 61.36 -3.76
CA ARG A 298 -14.66 62.77 -3.83
C ARG A 298 -15.75 63.66 -4.40
N SER A 299 -16.42 63.22 -5.46
CA SER A 299 -17.54 63.96 -6.08
C SER A 299 -18.67 64.21 -5.07
N LEU A 300 -19.09 63.17 -4.33
CA LEU A 300 -20.11 63.30 -3.28
C LEU A 300 -19.72 64.32 -2.19
N ARG A 301 -18.44 64.36 -1.80
CA ARG A 301 -17.95 65.30 -0.78
C ARG A 301 -17.91 66.75 -1.28
N ASN A 302 -17.60 66.95 -2.56
CA ASN A 302 -17.58 68.28 -3.17
C ASN A 302 -18.99 68.84 -3.35
N ASN A 303 -19.95 68.03 -3.77
CA ASN A 303 -21.35 68.46 -3.89
C ASN A 303 -21.95 68.87 -2.54
N LYS A 304 -21.67 68.11 -1.46
CA LYS A 304 -22.09 68.50 -0.09
C LYS A 304 -21.51 69.83 0.42
N LYS A 305 -20.36 70.27 -0.10
CA LYS A 305 -19.75 71.57 0.23
C LYS A 305 -20.28 72.72 -0.61
N ALA A 306 -20.88 72.43 -1.77
CA ALA A 306 -21.47 73.45 -2.65
C ALA A 306 -22.90 73.83 -2.20
N ASP A 307 -23.58 72.92 -1.49
CA ASP A 307 -24.93 73.12 -0.94
C ASP A 307 -24.93 73.67 0.50
N SER A 308 -23.76 73.98 1.08
CA SER A 308 -23.57 74.52 2.43
C SER A 308 -22.98 75.93 2.39
#